data_AF-A0A401UMT0-F1
#
_entry.id   AF-A0A401UMT0-F1
#
_cell.length_a   1.000
_cell.length_b   1.000
_cell.length_c   1.000
_cell.angle_alpha   90.00
_cell.angle_beta   90.00
_cell.angle_gamma   90.00
#
_symmetry.space_group_name_H-M   'P 1'
#
loop_
_entity.id
_entity.type
_entity.pdbx_description
1 polymer ?
#
loop_
_entity_poly.entity_id
_entity_poly.type
_entity_poly.pdbx_seq_one_letter_code
_entity_poly.pdbx_strand_id
1 'polypeptide(L)' 'MEKNARQHVEDVYHKLQTSRTSLTEAISTVEKEENRQQIQNTLNAVQSALQTATDTLSNYTE' A
#
# COMPACT_ATOMS: atom_id res chain seq x y z
N MET A 1 -3.18 -22.83 -13.27
CA MET A 1 -1.97 -22.82 -12.43
C MET A 1 -2.28 -22.01 -11.20
N GLU A 2 -1.98 -22.56 -10.03
CA GLU A 2 -2.11 -21.83 -8.75
C GLU A 2 -0.98 -20.81 -8.63
N LYS A 3 -1.24 -19.67 -8.00
CA LYS A 3 -0.22 -18.64 -7.80
C LYS A 3 0.84 -19.18 -6.83
N ASN A 4 2.11 -18.91 -7.11
CA ASN A 4 3.17 -19.18 -6.14
C ASN A 4 3.22 -18.08 -5.06
N ALA A 5 3.97 -18.33 -3.99
CA ALA A 5 4.05 -17.38 -2.87
C ALA A 5 4.61 -16.01 -3.30
N ARG A 6 5.58 -15.96 -4.22
CA ARG A 6 6.10 -14.70 -4.79
C ARG A 6 5.00 -13.91 -5.50
N GLN A 7 4.17 -14.56 -6.31
CA GLN A 7 3.05 -13.94 -7.01
C GLN A 7 1.97 -13.42 -6.05
N HIS A 8 1.76 -14.06 -4.90
CA HIS A 8 0.90 -13.51 -3.86
C HIS A 8 1.48 -12.23 -3.23
N VAL A 9 2.80 -12.13 -3.06
CA VAL A 9 3.45 -10.90 -2.58
C VAL A 9 3.36 -9.79 -3.65
N GLU A 10 3.54 -10.12 -4.94
CA GLU A 10 3.35 -9.18 -6.05
C GLU A 10 1.91 -8.63 -6.10
N ASP A 11 0.92 -9.49 -5.93
CA ASP A 11 -0.49 -9.07 -5.83
C ASP A 11 -0.72 -8.06 -4.69
N VAL A 12 -0.13 -8.32 -3.52
CA VAL A 12 -0.24 -7.44 -2.35
C VAL A 12 0.43 -6.10 -2.65
N TYR A 13 1.62 -6.12 -3.23
CA TYR A 13 2.33 -4.90 -3.64
C TYR A 13 1.46 -4.02 -4.57
N HIS A 14 0.86 -4.60 -5.61
CA HIS A 14 0.00 -3.86 -6.53
C HIS A 14 -1.26 -3.30 -5.84
N LYS A 15 -1.90 -4.07 -4.97
CA LYS A 15 -3.06 -3.59 -4.20
C LYS A 15 -2.68 -2.43 -3.29
N LEU A 16 -1.53 -2.49 -2.62
CA LEU A 16 -1.05 -1.40 -1.77
C LEU A 16 -0.72 -0.14 -2.60
N GLN A 17 -0.20 -0.27 -3.82
CA GLN A 17 0.02 0.89 -4.71
C GLN A 17 -1.29 1.57 -5.10
N THR A 18 -2.32 0.77 -5.43
CA THR A 18 -3.66 1.29 -5.71
C THR A 18 -4.23 2.00 -4.48
N SER A 19 -4.16 1.36 -3.30
CA SER A 19 -4.61 1.95 -2.04
C SER A 19 -3.90 3.26 -1.72
N ARG A 20 -2.58 3.34 -1.93
CA ARG A 20 -1.81 4.58 -1.75
C ARG A 20 -2.38 5.70 -2.61
N THR A 21 -2.65 5.42 -3.89
CA THR A 21 -3.18 6.41 -4.84
C THR A 21 -4.55 6.90 -4.39
N SER A 22 -5.47 5.99 -4.04
CA SER A 22 -6.80 6.34 -3.53
C SER A 22 -6.75 7.15 -2.23
N LEU A 23 -5.81 6.86 -1.33
CA LEU A 23 -5.62 7.64 -0.10
C LEU A 23 -5.04 9.04 -0.37
N THR A 24 -4.14 9.17 -1.33
CA THR A 24 -3.63 10.48 -1.78
C THR A 24 -4.74 11.33 -2.37
N GLU A 25 -5.62 10.75 -3.18
CA GLU A 25 -6.82 11.43 -3.70
C GLU A 25 -7.79 11.79 -2.57
N ALA A 26 -8.04 10.90 -1.62
CA ALA A 26 -8.91 11.19 -0.48
C ALA A 26 -8.42 12.36 0.37
N ILE A 27 -7.09 12.52 0.54
CA ILE A 27 -6.51 13.69 1.21
C ILE A 27 -6.80 14.98 0.44
N SER A 28 -6.80 14.96 -0.90
CA SER A 28 -7.05 16.18 -1.67
C SER A 28 -8.51 16.61 -1.63
N THR A 29 -9.45 15.70 -1.36
CA THR A 29 -10.89 15.97 -1.35
C THR A 29 -11.52 16.09 0.03
N VAL A 30 -10.83 15.70 1.10
CA VAL A 30 -11.41 15.71 2.47
C VAL A 30 -11.59 17.14 3.00
N GLU A 31 -12.78 17.44 3.50
CA GLU A 31 -13.14 18.76 4.01
C GLU A 31 -12.77 18.98 5.48
N LYS A 32 -12.85 17.92 6.30
CA LYS A 32 -12.59 17.98 7.75
C LYS A 32 -11.14 17.63 8.06
N GLU A 33 -10.47 18.49 8.83
CA GLU A 33 -9.06 18.31 9.18
C GLU A 33 -8.80 17.05 10.04
N GLU A 34 -9.72 16.71 10.94
CA GLU A 34 -9.63 15.46 11.71
C GLU A 34 -9.61 14.23 10.79
N ASN A 35 -10.48 14.20 9.78
CA ASN A 35 -10.51 13.12 8.80
C ASN A 35 -9.24 13.14 7.94
N ARG A 36 -8.71 14.32 7.58
CA ARG A 36 -7.43 14.45 6.88
C ARG A 36 -6.30 13.77 7.66
N GLN A 37 -6.21 14.02 8.96
CA GLN A 37 -5.19 13.41 9.80
C GLN A 37 -5.35 11.87 9.85
N GLN A 38 -6.57 11.36 9.96
CA GLN A 38 -6.81 9.90 9.95
C GLN A 38 -6.45 9.26 8.59
N ILE A 39 -6.79 9.91 7.48
CA ILE A 39 -6.43 9.44 6.14
C ILE A 39 -4.90 9.50 5.96
N GLN A 40 -4.23 10.56 6.43
CA GLN A 40 -2.77 10.66 6.38
C GLN A 40 -2.10 9.55 7.20
N ASN A 41 -2.61 9.24 8.38
CA ASN A 41 -2.10 8.11 9.18
C ASN A 41 -2.23 6.78 8.43
N THR A 42 -3.37 6.57 7.76
CA THR A 42 -3.61 5.38 6.94
C THR A 42 -2.66 5.33 5.74
N LEU A 43 -2.43 6.46 5.06
CA LEU A 43 -1.49 6.58 3.95
C LEU A 43 -0.06 6.23 4.39
N ASN A 44 0.39 6.74 5.53
CA ASN A 44 1.70 6.43 6.07
C ASN A 44 1.86 4.92 6.36
N ALA A 45 0.83 4.27 6.91
CA ALA A 45 0.84 2.82 7.13
C ALA A 45 0.93 2.01 5.83
N VAL A 46 0.20 2.43 4.78
CA VAL A 46 0.27 1.80 3.45
C VAL A 46 1.65 2.00 2.81
N GLN A 47 2.27 3.17 2.97
CA GLN A 47 3.63 3.42 2.48
C GLN A 47 4.67 2.53 3.17
N SER A 48 4.58 2.35 4.49
CA SER A 48 5.43 1.41 5.23
C SER A 48 5.24 -0.03 4.74
N ALA A 49 3.98 -0.46 4.56
CA ALA A 49 3.67 -1.79 4.03
C ALA A 49 4.20 -2.00 2.59
N LEU A 50 4.14 -0.96 1.74
CA LEU A 50 4.71 -0.99 0.40
C LEU A 50 6.23 -1.20 0.43
N GLN A 51 6.92 -0.53 1.34
CA GLN A 51 8.36 -0.71 1.52
C GLN A 51 8.66 -2.16 1.92
N THR A 52 7.98 -2.70 2.92
CA THR A 52 8.16 -4.09 3.36
C THR A 52 7.86 -5.11 2.24
N ALA A 53 6.81 -4.88 1.45
CA ALA A 53 6.49 -5.74 0.30
C ALA A 53 7.58 -5.67 -0.78
N THR A 54 8.12 -4.46 -1.04
CA THR A 54 9.24 -4.25 -1.98
C THR A 54 10.50 -4.96 -1.51
N ASP A 55 10.85 -4.83 -0.23
CA ASP A 55 12.01 -5.50 0.36
C ASP A 55 11.85 -7.03 0.29
N THR A 56 10.64 -7.53 0.56
CA THR A 56 10.31 -8.95 0.45
C THR A 56 10.52 -9.45 -0.98
N LEU A 57 9.98 -8.75 -1.98
CA LEU A 57 10.14 -9.12 -3.39
C LEU A 57 11.58 -9.03 -3.87
N SER A 58 12.35 -8.05 -3.39
CA SER A 58 13.74 -7.84 -3.77
C SER A 58 14.67 -8.91 -3.21
N ASN A 59 14.36 -9.41 -2.01
CA ASN A 59 15.14 -10.46 -1.34
C ASN A 59 14.54 -11.87 -1.52
N TYR A 60 13.46 -12.01 -2.30
CA TYR A 60 12.76 -13.27 -2.49
C TYR A 60 13.68 -14.26 -3.21
N THR A 61 13.97 -15.40 -2.57
CA THR A 61 14.73 -16.52 -3.15
C THR A 61 13.80 -17.72 -3.29
N GLU A 62 13.84 -18.40 -4.44
CA GLU A 62 13.03 -19.60 -4.73
C GLU A 62 13.56 -20.87 -4.07
#